data_AF-A0A842UYU9-F1
#
_entry.id   AF-A0A842UYU9-F1
#
_cell.length_a   1.000
_cell.length_b   1.000
_cell.length_c   1.000
_cell.angle_alpha   90.00
_cell.angle_beta   90.00
_cell.angle_gamma   90.00
#
_symmetry.space_group_name_H-M   'P 1'
#
loop_
_entity.id
_entity.type
_entity.pdbx_description
1 polymer ?
#
loop_
_entity_poly.entity_id
_entity_poly.type
_entity_poly.pdbx_seq_one_letter_code
_entity_poly.pdbx_strand_id
1 'polypeptide(L)'
;MLSKIPIDLEKTDEKDIDREILRAGIIAELDAINLYEQMAALAKDKSIKAILLDVAKEEKTHVGEFQALLLNRDKQQVEEMEAGKEEVKEEVGE
;
A
#
# COMPACT_ATOMS: atom_id res chain seq x y z
N MET A 1 0.38 12.87 0.57
CA MET A 1 1.36 13.03 -0.50
C MET A 1 2.76 12.98 0.03
N LEU A 2 3.39 11.83 -0.15
CA LEU A 2 4.80 11.60 0.15
C LEU A 2 5.65 12.53 -0.69
N SER A 3 6.29 13.51 -0.05
CA SER A 3 7.29 14.35 -0.71
C SER A 3 8.63 13.63 -0.90
N LYS A 4 8.85 12.53 -0.16
CA LYS A 4 10.02 11.65 -0.24
C LYS A 4 9.62 10.21 0.04
N ILE A 5 10.21 9.28 -0.71
CA ILE A 5 10.10 7.85 -0.45
C ILE A 5 10.84 7.54 0.87
N PRO A 6 10.23 6.82 1.82
CA PRO A 6 10.78 6.61 3.15
C PRO A 6 11.82 5.47 3.19
N ILE A 7 12.71 5.40 2.19
CA ILE A 7 13.83 4.44 2.20
C ILE A 7 15.15 5.18 2.04
N ASP A 8 16.13 4.79 2.86
CA ASP A 8 17.51 5.25 2.74
C ASP A 8 18.37 4.05 2.35
N LEU A 9 18.41 3.75 1.05
CA LEU A 9 19.09 2.57 0.51
C LEU A 9 20.58 2.50 0.89
N GLU A 10 21.22 3.64 1.16
CA GLU A 10 22.62 3.67 1.58
C GLU A 10 22.83 3.14 3.01
N LYS A 11 21.76 3.09 3.81
CA LYS A 11 21.77 2.64 5.21
C LYS A 11 21.07 1.30 5.43
N THR A 12 20.48 0.73 4.39
CA THR A 12 19.78 -0.56 4.44
C THR A 12 20.76 -1.70 4.16
N ASP A 13 20.71 -2.76 4.99
CA ASP A 13 21.46 -3.99 4.75
C ASP A 13 21.05 -4.60 3.40
N GLU A 14 22.00 -5.07 2.58
CA GLU A 14 21.73 -5.60 1.23
C GLU A 14 20.66 -6.72 1.21
N LYS A 15 20.64 -7.57 2.25
CA LYS A 15 19.66 -8.66 2.40
C LYS A 15 18.22 -8.17 2.62
N ASP A 16 18.05 -6.90 3.02
CA ASP A 16 16.77 -6.31 3.40
C ASP A 16 16.23 -5.32 2.36
N ILE A 17 17.09 -4.87 1.43
CA ILE A 17 16.76 -3.89 0.38
C ILE A 17 15.47 -4.25 -0.36
N ASP A 18 15.34 -5.48 -0.85
CA ASP A 18 14.14 -5.90 -1.61
C ASP A 18 12.86 -5.78 -0.77
N ARG A 19 12.93 -6.14 0.52
CA ARG A 19 11.78 -6.04 1.43
C ARG A 19 11.41 -4.58 1.68
N GLU A 20 12.39 -3.70 1.85
CA GLU A 20 12.15 -2.26 2.02
C GLU A 20 11.60 -1.60 0.76
N ILE A 21 12.10 -1.98 -0.42
CA ILE A 21 11.55 -1.52 -1.70
C ILE A 21 10.08 -1.90 -1.83
N LEU A 22 9.72 -3.15 -1.49
CA LEU A 22 8.32 -3.61 -1.56
C LEU A 22 7.42 -2.87 -0.57
N ARG A 23 7.88 -2.64 0.67
CA ARG A 23 7.13 -1.85 1.66
C ARG A 23 6.95 -0.40 1.19
N ALA A 24 7.98 0.19 0.61
CA ALA A 24 7.90 1.54 0.04
C ALA A 24 6.94 1.62 -1.15
N GLY A 25 6.90 0.59 -1.99
CA GLY A 25 5.92 0.43 -3.05
C GLY A 25 4.49 0.45 -2.51
N ILE A 26 4.19 -0.41 -1.52
CA ILE A 26 2.87 -0.45 -0.87
C ILE A 26 2.47 0.92 -0.30
N ILE A 27 3.41 1.60 0.38
CA ILE A 27 3.19 2.94 0.92
C ILE A 27 2.84 3.96 -0.18
N ALA A 28 3.56 3.91 -1.31
CA ALA A 28 3.30 4.80 -2.44
C ALA A 28 1.91 4.55 -3.05
N GLU A 29 1.53 3.29 -3.24
CA GLU A 29 0.21 2.94 -3.80
C GLU A 29 -0.93 3.37 -2.87
N LEU A 30 -0.79 3.17 -1.55
CA LEU A 30 -1.79 3.63 -0.58
C LEU A 30 -1.95 5.16 -0.55
N ASP A 31 -0.85 5.92 -0.71
CA ASP A 31 -0.90 7.39 -0.84
C ASP A 31 -1.60 7.80 -2.15
N ALA A 32 -1.33 7.10 -3.25
CA ALA A 32 -1.97 7.33 -4.55
C ALA A 32 -3.48 7.04 -4.52
N ILE A 33 -3.91 5.93 -3.91
CA ILE A 33 -5.33 5.60 -3.70
C ILE A 33 -6.04 6.75 -2.99
N ASN A 34 -5.52 7.17 -1.84
CA ASN A 34 -6.12 8.24 -1.05
C ASN A 34 -6.16 9.56 -1.82
N LEU A 35 -5.08 9.90 -2.54
CA LEU A 35 -5.02 11.09 -3.38
C LEU A 35 -6.10 11.10 -4.46
N TYR A 36 -6.19 10.02 -5.25
CA TYR A 36 -7.11 9.96 -6.37
C TYR A 36 -8.57 9.90 -5.92
N GLU A 37 -8.89 9.18 -4.84
CA GLU A 37 -10.24 9.19 -4.27
C GLU A 37 -10.64 10.58 -3.74
N GLN A 38 -9.73 11.30 -3.09
CA GLN A 38 -9.96 12.68 -2.64
C GLN A 38 -10.15 13.65 -3.82
N MET A 39 -9.32 13.56 -4.85
CA MET A 39 -9.47 14.35 -6.06
C MET A 39 -10.80 14.05 -6.77
N ALA A 40 -11.19 12.77 -6.83
CA ALA A 40 -12.46 12.35 -7.42
C ALA A 40 -13.68 12.89 -6.64
N ALA A 41 -13.58 13.01 -5.31
CA ALA A 41 -14.62 13.61 -4.48
C ALA A 41 -14.79 15.12 -4.73
N LEU A 42 -13.71 15.81 -5.12
CA LEU A 42 -13.71 17.25 -5.42
C LEU A 42 -14.00 17.57 -6.91
N ALA A 43 -13.80 16.60 -7.80
CA ALA A 43 -13.99 16.76 -9.24
C ALA A 43 -15.45 17.08 -9.59
N LYS A 44 -15.66 18.18 -10.32
CA LYS A 44 -16.98 18.58 -10.84
C LYS A 44 -17.29 17.94 -12.19
N ASP A 45 -16.27 17.67 -12.99
CA ASP A 45 -16.40 16.98 -14.27
C ASP A 45 -16.55 15.47 -14.06
N LYS A 46 -17.58 14.89 -14.67
CA LYS A 46 -17.91 13.46 -14.49
C LYS A 46 -16.88 12.53 -15.12
N SER A 47 -16.26 12.95 -16.21
CA SER A 47 -15.24 12.15 -16.91
C SER A 47 -13.96 12.11 -16.08
N ILE A 48 -13.54 13.26 -15.53
CA ILE A 48 -12.38 13.33 -14.62
C ILE A 48 -12.61 12.45 -13.39
N LYS A 49 -13.79 12.56 -12.77
CA LYS A 49 -14.15 11.71 -11.63
C LYS A 49 -14.09 10.23 -11.98
N ALA A 50 -14.61 9.83 -13.13
CA ALA A 50 -14.62 8.43 -13.56
C ALA A 50 -13.20 7.88 -13.73
N ILE A 51 -12.32 8.62 -14.41
CA ILE A 51 -10.93 8.20 -14.61
C ILE A 51 -10.17 8.14 -13.27
N LEU A 52 -10.32 9.13 -12.39
CA LEU A 52 -9.64 9.11 -11.09
C LEU A 52 -10.05 7.89 -10.24
N LEU A 53 -11.33 7.50 -10.26
CA LEU A 53 -11.79 6.32 -9.53
C LEU A 53 -11.32 5.01 -10.17
N ASP A 54 -11.18 4.96 -11.48
CA ASP A 54 -10.65 3.79 -12.19
C ASP A 54 -9.16 3.62 -11.91
N VAL A 55 -8.38 4.72 -11.97
CA VAL A 55 -6.96 4.72 -11.59
C VAL A 55 -6.80 4.30 -10.12
N ALA A 56 -7.56 4.89 -9.19
CA ALA A 56 -7.51 4.50 -7.77
C ALA A 56 -7.83 3.02 -7.53
N LYS A 57 -8.66 2.41 -8.39
CA LYS A 57 -8.96 0.99 -8.34
C LYS A 57 -7.78 0.14 -8.83
N GLU A 58 -7.08 0.57 -9.88
CA GLU A 58 -5.86 -0.11 -10.37
C GLU A 58 -4.74 -0.06 -9.33
N GLU A 59 -4.56 1.06 -8.62
CA GLU A 59 -3.54 1.14 -7.56
C GLU A 59 -3.81 0.15 -6.40
N LYS A 60 -5.09 -0.17 -6.12
CA LYS A 60 -5.44 -1.25 -5.17
C LYS A 60 -4.98 -2.63 -5.64
N THR A 61 -4.92 -2.86 -6.95
CA THR A 61 -4.31 -4.07 -7.51
C THR A 61 -2.79 -4.04 -7.31
N HIS A 62 -2.13 -2.91 -7.55
CA HIS A 62 -0.68 -2.77 -7.32
C HIS A 62 -0.29 -2.98 -5.86
N VAL A 63 -1.10 -2.52 -4.89
CA VAL A 63 -0.93 -2.89 -3.46
C VAL A 63 -0.88 -4.42 -3.30
N GLY A 64 -1.80 -5.14 -3.94
CA GLY A 64 -1.84 -6.60 -3.92
C GLY A 64 -0.61 -7.26 -4.53
N GLU A 65 -0.10 -6.75 -5.65
CA GLU A 65 1.10 -7.26 -6.32
C GLU A 65 2.34 -7.13 -5.43
N PHE A 66 2.57 -5.95 -4.86
CA PHE A 66 3.70 -5.73 -3.96
C PHE A 66 3.56 -6.53 -2.66
N GLN A 67 2.35 -6.60 -2.09
CA GLN A 67 2.09 -7.38 -0.88
C GLN A 67 2.37 -8.87 -1.10
N ALA A 68 1.95 -9.43 -2.24
CA ALA A 68 2.22 -10.83 -2.56
C ALA A 68 3.73 -11.12 -2.63
N LEU A 69 4.51 -10.23 -3.26
CA LEU A 69 5.96 -10.35 -3.32
C LEU A 69 6.62 -10.22 -1.93
N LEU A 70 6.09 -9.35 -1.07
CA LEU A 70 6.60 -9.13 0.29
C LEU A 70 6.38 -10.36 1.15
N LEU A 71 5.17 -10.92 1.15
CA LEU A 71 4.82 -12.12 1.94
C LEU A 71 5.62 -13.36 1.51
N ASN A 72 5.99 -13.47 0.23
CA ASN A 72 6.88 -14.53 -0.25
C ASN A 72 8.31 -14.44 0.30
N ARG A 73 8.72 -13.26 0.80
CA ARG A 73 10.10 -12.96 1.24
C ARG A 73 10.23 -12.70 2.73
N ASP A 74 9.15 -12.34 3.41
CA ASP A 74 9.15 -11.96 4.82
C ASP A 74 8.20 -12.85 5.63
N LYS A 75 8.75 -13.91 6.22
CA LYS A 75 7.96 -14.88 7.02
C LYS A 75 7.35 -14.24 8.26
N GLN A 76 8.07 -13.32 8.91
CA GLN A 76 7.55 -12.63 10.08
C GLN A 76 6.34 -11.78 9.68
N GLN A 77 6.40 -11.09 8.53
CA GLN A 77 5.26 -10.34 8.02
C GLN A 77 4.00 -11.20 7.82
N VAL A 78 4.15 -12.47 7.40
CA VAL A 78 3.03 -13.42 7.27
C VAL A 78 2.44 -13.76 8.64
N GLU A 79 3.28 -14.10 9.62
CA GLU A 79 2.86 -14.45 10.99
C GLU A 79 2.11 -13.28 11.64
N GLU A 80 2.66 -12.08 11.56
CA GLU A 80 2.06 -10.87 12.14
C GLU A 80 0.77 -10.44 11.41
N MET A 81 0.64 -10.73 10.11
CA MET A 81 -0.61 -10.47 9.38
C MET A 81 -1.75 -11.38 9.85
N GLU A 82 -1.48 -12.63 10.19
CA GLU A 82 -2.51 -13.52 10.76
C GLU A 82 -2.82 -13.13 12.21
N ALA A 83 -1.80 -12.79 13.01
CA ALA A 83 -2.00 -12.30 14.37
C ALA A 83 -2.89 -11.04 14.40
N GLY A 84 -2.60 -10.06 13.54
CA GLY A 84 -3.40 -8.84 13.45
C GLY A 84 -4.86 -9.08 13.05
N LYS A 85 -5.16 -10.11 12.24
CA LYS A 85 -6.54 -10.48 11.92
C LYS A 85 -7.28 -11.00 13.15
N GLU A 86 -6.64 -11.87 13.95
CA GLU A 86 -7.26 -12.36 15.18
C GLU A 86 -7.38 -11.25 16.22
N GLU A 87 -6.41 -10.32 16.34
CA GLU A 87 -6.52 -9.16 17.22
C GLU A 87 -7.75 -8.28 16.87
N VAL A 88 -7.98 -7.96 15.60
CA VAL A 88 -9.17 -7.20 15.16
C VAL A 88 -10.47 -7.91 15.55
N LYS A 89 -10.53 -9.22 15.34
CA LYS A 89 -11.69 -10.05 15.68
C LYS A 89 -11.92 -10.12 17.19
N GLU A 90 -10.87 -10.15 18.00
CA GLU A 90 -10.96 -10.14 19.47
C GLU A 90 -11.37 -8.77 20.01
N GLU A 91 -10.81 -7.68 19.48
CA GLU A 91 -11.03 -6.33 20.01
C GLU A 91 -12.33 -5.69 19.52
N VAL A 92 -12.68 -5.86 18.25
CA VAL A 92 -13.82 -5.15 17.62
C VAL A 92 -14.82 -6.07 16.92
N GLY A 93 -14.52 -7.37 16.76
CA GLY A 93 -15.45 -8.36 16.22
C GLY A 93 -15.67 -8.30 14.71
N GLU A 94 -14.77 -7.67 13.97
CA GLU A 94 -14.74 -7.65 12.50
C GLU A 94 -13.94 -8.81 11.90
#